data_AF-A0A316ARW9-F1
#
_entry.id   AF-A0A316ARW9-F1
#
_cell.length_a   1.000
_cell.length_b   1.000
_cell.length_c   1.000
_cell.angle_alpha   90.00
_cell.angle_beta   90.00
_cell.angle_gamma   90.00
#
_symmetry.space_group_name_H-M   'P 1'
#
loop_
_entity.id
_entity.type
_entity.pdbx_description
1 polymer ?
#
loop_
_entity_poly.entity_id
_entity_poly.type
_entity_poly.pdbx_seq_one_letter_code
_entity_poly.pdbx_strand_id
1 'polypeptide(L)' 'MAHPKRKISTRRRDTRRAHDFLTGKQLGVDTTTGEIHQFHRAHVHEGNLVYRGKVVVENYSKTV' A
#
# COMPACT_ATOMS: atom_id res chain seq x y z
N MET A 1 -5.38 -1.16 -41.36
CA MET A 1 -5.20 -0.98 -39.90
C MET A 1 -6.03 0.19 -39.42
N ALA A 2 -6.70 0.07 -38.27
CA ALA A 2 -7.42 1.18 -37.68
C ALA A 2 -6.41 2.22 -37.17
N HIS A 3 -6.53 3.47 -37.63
CA HIS A 3 -5.73 4.59 -37.18
C HIS A 3 -6.67 5.74 -36.79
N PRO A 4 -6.30 6.55 -35.77
CA PRO A 4 -7.12 7.68 -35.37
C PRO A 4 -7.22 8.69 -36.50
N LYS A 5 -8.45 9.00 -36.95
CA LYS A 5 -8.67 10.00 -38.01
C LYS A 5 -8.34 11.42 -37.56
N ARG A 6 -8.43 11.70 -36.25
CA ARG A 6 -8.22 13.04 -35.65
C ARG A 6 -7.55 12.94 -34.28
N LYS A 7 -6.90 14.03 -33.88
CA LYS A 7 -6.37 14.20 -32.52
C LYS A 7 -7.51 14.22 -31.49
N ILE A 8 -7.33 13.51 -30.39
CA ILE A 8 -8.26 13.52 -29.25
C ILE A 8 -8.13 14.86 -28.51
N SER A 9 -9.25 15.50 -28.18
CA SER A 9 -9.24 16.74 -27.41
C SER A 9 -8.64 16.53 -26.03
N THR A 10 -8.01 17.58 -25.48
CA THR A 10 -7.44 17.56 -24.11
C THR A 10 -8.51 17.16 -23.09
N ARG A 11 -9.70 17.77 -23.17
CA ARG A 11 -10.87 17.41 -22.33
C ARG A 11 -11.15 15.91 -22.34
N ARG A 12 -11.22 15.26 -23.51
CA ARG A 12 -11.53 13.82 -23.62
C ARG A 12 -10.40 12.94 -23.08
N ARG A 13 -9.13 13.35 -23.27
CA ARG A 13 -7.97 12.63 -22.70
C ARG A 13 -7.97 12.74 -21.17
N ASP A 14 -8.24 13.92 -20.64
CA ASP A 14 -8.12 14.22 -19.22
C ASP A 14 -9.30 13.62 -18.43
N THR A 15 -10.53 13.65 -18.97
CA THR A 15 -11.67 12.93 -18.36
C THR A 15 -11.49 11.41 -18.39
N ARG A 16 -10.87 10.85 -19.44
CA ARG A 16 -10.53 9.41 -19.47
C ARG A 16 -9.53 9.05 -18.38
N ARG A 17 -8.53 9.89 -18.13
CA ARG A 17 -7.49 9.68 -17.11
C ARG A 17 -7.94 10.04 -15.68
N ALA A 18 -9.10 10.67 -15.51
CA ALA A 18 -9.60 11.10 -14.20
C ALA A 18 -9.82 9.93 -13.23
N HIS A 19 -9.94 8.70 -13.74
CA HIS A 19 -10.11 7.49 -12.93
C HIS A 19 -8.79 6.72 -12.70
N ASP A 20 -7.68 7.13 -13.31
CA ASP A 20 -6.37 6.49 -13.17
C ASP A 20 -5.64 7.01 -11.91
N PHE A 21 -6.28 6.95 -10.75
CA PHE A 21 -5.72 7.43 -9.48
C PHE A 21 -5.18 6.28 -8.63
N LEU A 22 -4.13 6.57 -7.85
CA LEU A 22 -3.62 5.65 -6.86
C LEU A 22 -4.47 5.72 -5.59
N THR A 23 -4.70 4.57 -4.97
CA THR A 23 -5.32 4.47 -3.64
C THR A 23 -4.24 4.21 -2.59
N GLY A 24 -4.37 4.87 -1.43
CA GLY A 24 -3.49 4.64 -0.30
C GLY A 24 -3.62 3.21 0.24
N LYS A 25 -2.56 2.69 0.85
CA LYS A 25 -2.63 1.43 1.59
C LYS A 25 -3.41 1.64 2.89
N GLN A 26 -4.19 0.64 3.28
CA GLN A 26 -4.92 0.64 4.54
C GLN A 26 -3.95 0.42 5.71
N LEU A 27 -3.73 1.48 6.51
CA LEU A 27 -2.82 1.51 7.65
C LEU A 27 -3.62 1.60 8.97
N GLY A 28 -3.20 0.84 9.97
CA GLY A 28 -3.75 0.83 11.32
C GLY A 28 -2.64 1.02 12.34
N VAL A 29 -3.03 1.28 13.59
CA VAL A 29 -2.10 1.41 14.73
C VAL A 29 -2.19 0.14 15.55
N ASP A 30 -1.04 -0.42 15.94
CA ASP A 30 -1.02 -1.53 16.89
C ASP A 30 -1.30 -1.02 18.30
N THR A 31 -2.20 -1.68 19.02
CA THR A 31 -2.63 -1.23 20.35
C THR A 31 -1.57 -1.42 21.43
N THR A 32 -0.62 -2.34 21.21
CA THR A 32 0.38 -2.70 22.21
C THR A 32 1.68 -1.93 21.99
N THR A 33 2.15 -1.84 20.73
CA THR A 33 3.42 -1.15 20.42
C THR A 33 3.24 0.30 19.98
N GLY A 34 2.01 0.72 19.61
CA GLY A 34 1.74 2.06 19.11
C GLY A 34 2.25 2.33 17.69
N GLU A 35 2.82 1.33 17.01
CA GLU A 35 3.38 1.48 15.66
C GLU A 35 2.31 1.38 14.57
N ILE A 36 2.53 2.11 13.48
CA ILE A 36 1.67 2.07 12.30
C ILE A 36 2.05 0.85 11.45
N HIS A 37 1.09 -0.02 11.20
CA HIS A 37 1.26 -1.21 10.38
C HIS A 37 0.15 -1.33 9.32
N GLN A 38 0.43 -2.10 8.26
CA GLN A 38 -0.61 -2.41 7.29
C GLN A 38 -1.61 -3.38 7.90
N PHE A 39 -2.91 -3.13 7.71
CA PHE A 39 -3.95 -3.98 8.28
C PHE A 39 -3.74 -5.46 7.94
N HIS A 40 -3.94 -6.30 8.96
CA HIS A 40 -3.77 -7.76 8.89
C HIS A 40 -2.37 -8.25 8.51
N ARG A 41 -1.33 -7.44 8.73
CA ARG A 41 0.07 -7.85 8.56
C ARG A 41 0.83 -7.69 9.86
N ALA A 42 1.84 -8.53 10.04
CA ALA A 42 2.81 -8.37 11.12
C ALA A 42 3.76 -7.20 10.79
N HIS A 43 4.23 -6.52 11.83
CA HIS A 43 5.21 -5.44 11.74
C HIS A 43 6.41 -5.73 12.63
N VAL A 44 7.53 -5.07 12.35
CA VAL A 44 8.75 -5.24 13.13
C VAL A 44 8.78 -4.16 14.18
N HIS A 45 8.81 -4.55 15.45
CA HIS A 45 8.96 -3.67 16.60
C HIS A 45 10.14 -4.16 17.44
N GLU A 46 11.11 -3.29 17.70
CA GLU A 46 12.28 -3.58 18.55
C GLU A 46 13.07 -4.85 18.16
N GLY A 47 13.16 -5.14 16.85
CA GLY A 47 13.85 -6.34 16.33
C GLY A 47 13.03 -7.62 16.36
N ASN A 48 11.80 -7.57 16.87
CA ASN A 48 10.86 -8.68 16.91
C ASN A 48 9.73 -8.48 15.89
N LEU A 49 9.22 -9.57 15.32
CA LEU A 49 8.05 -9.53 14.46
C LEU A 49 6.80 -9.64 15.34
N VAL A 50 5.98 -8.59 15.37
CA VAL A 50 4.79 -8.49 16.23
C VAL A 50 3.52 -8.53 15.38
N TYR A 51 2.51 -9.24 15.86
CA TYR A 51 1.17 -9.26 15.28
C TYR A 51 0.11 -9.40 16.36
N ARG A 52 -0.92 -8.53 16.32
CA ARG A 52 -2.03 -8.53 17.30
C ARG A 52 -1.52 -8.51 18.76
N GLY A 53 -0.52 -7.66 19.04
CA GLY A 53 0.08 -7.53 20.37
C GLY A 53 0.91 -8.73 20.86
N LYS A 54 1.19 -9.73 20.00
CA LYS A 54 2.04 -10.88 20.34
C LYS A 54 3.31 -10.89 19.50
N VAL A 55 4.42 -11.28 20.12
CA VAL A 55 5.66 -11.59 19.39
C VAL A 55 5.47 -12.90 18.64
N VAL A 56 5.60 -12.86 17.32
CA VAL A 56 5.52 -14.02 16.42
C VAL A 56 6.91 -14.61 16.19
N VAL A 57 7.92 -13.74 16.02
CA VAL A 57 9.31 -14.15 15.81
C VAL A 57 10.21 -13.22 16.62
N GLU A 58 11.09 -13.80 17.43
CA GLU A 58 12.16 -13.07 18.12
C GLU A 58 13.36 -12.91 17.18
N ASN A 59 14.04 -11.76 17.23
CA ASN A 59 15.22 -11.45 16.40
C ASN A 59 14.97 -11.63 14.90
N TYR A 60 13.88 -11.04 14.40
CA TYR A 60 13.51 -11.15 12.99
C TYR A 60 14.55 -10.45 12.10
N SER A 61 15.33 -11.25 11.38
CA SER A 61 16.18 -10.82 10.28
C SER A 61 15.49 -11.15 8.96
N LYS A 62 15.28 -10.14 8.11
CA LYS A 62 14.73 -10.36 6.77
C LYS A 62 15.80 -10.98 5.89
N THR A 63 15.73 -12.29 5.67
CA THR A 63 16.54 -12.95 4.64
C THR A 63 16.04 -12.49 3.27
N VAL A 64 16.96 -11.96 2.47
CA VAL A 64 16.70 -11.42 1.12
C VAL A 64 16.40 -12.54 0.14
#